data_AF-A0A836W585-F1
#
_entry.id   AF-A0A836W585-F1
#
_cell.length_a   1.000
_cell.length_b   1.000
_cell.length_c   1.000
_cell.angle_alpha   90.00
_cell.angle_beta   90.00
_cell.angle_gamma   90.00
#
_symmetry.space_group_name_H-M   'P 1'
#
loop_
_entity.id
_entity.type
_entity.pdbx_description
1 polymer ?
#
loop_
_entity_poly.entity_id
_entity_poly.type
_entity_poly.pdbx_seq_one_letter_code
_entity_poly.pdbx_strand_id
1 'polypeptide(L)'
;LDLSHKLYFWRLYTTIRWESPMSWGAWTLMVIFPLSTAWAATFINELYPKWDWKYEILNKLDDWLKKYRVHMAWGLIFLAVILGMYTGILLSAFNARPFWNTSILGPLFLTSGLSTGTAVVLLISKSHEEKKRFSKLDMALIGIELFLITHLFMGFLASTEVHIHAAHMFLGGPYTAVFWTFVVALGLLLPLTAEVLELKGYKIPVQIPAILVLVGGLILRFIVVDAGQSSRWLYKFIEQMYY
;
A
#
# COMPACT_ATOMS: atom_id res chain seq x y z
N LEU A 1 -8.29 -18.84 14.40
CA LEU A 1 -7.69 -19.28 13.13
C LEU A 1 -6.28 -19.68 13.46
N ASP A 2 -6.01 -20.97 13.47
CA ASP A 2 -4.73 -21.47 13.96
C ASP A 2 -3.73 -21.50 12.80
N LEU A 3 -3.00 -20.38 12.63
CA LEU A 3 -1.92 -20.23 11.65
C LEU A 3 -0.74 -21.18 11.92
N SER A 4 -0.72 -21.90 13.06
CA SER A 4 0.26 -22.93 13.33
C SER A 4 0.11 -24.15 12.39
N HIS A 5 -1.10 -24.42 11.89
CA HIS A 5 -1.40 -25.54 11.02
C HIS A 5 -1.50 -25.11 9.54
N LYS A 6 -0.33 -24.89 8.92
CA LYS A 6 -0.19 -24.39 7.53
C LYS A 6 -0.99 -25.18 6.49
N LEU A 7 -1.21 -26.48 6.69
CA LEU A 7 -1.95 -27.35 5.77
C LEU A 7 -3.45 -27.01 5.66
N TYR A 8 -4.02 -26.26 6.61
CA TYR A 8 -5.43 -25.88 6.59
C TYR A 8 -5.69 -24.52 5.91
N PHE A 9 -4.74 -23.99 5.15
CA PHE A 9 -4.91 -22.71 4.46
C PHE A 9 -6.15 -22.67 3.55
N TRP A 10 -6.55 -23.81 2.94
CA TRP A 10 -7.75 -23.89 2.10
C TRP A 10 -9.03 -23.50 2.84
N ARG A 11 -9.09 -23.71 4.17
CA ARG A 11 -10.23 -23.30 5.00
C ARG A 11 -10.42 -21.79 5.03
N LEU A 12 -9.36 -21.01 4.81
CA LEU A 12 -9.45 -19.55 4.70
C LEU A 12 -10.38 -19.13 3.56
N TYR A 13 -10.31 -19.88 2.46
CA TYR A 13 -11.06 -19.58 1.25
C TYR A 13 -12.45 -20.19 1.26
N THR A 14 -12.62 -21.37 1.86
CA THR A 14 -13.89 -22.11 1.87
C THR A 14 -14.79 -21.77 3.07
N THR A 15 -14.23 -21.22 4.15
CA THR A 15 -15.02 -20.83 5.33
C THR A 15 -15.54 -19.41 5.16
N ILE A 16 -16.84 -19.27 4.93
CA ILE A 16 -17.50 -17.98 4.74
C ILE A 16 -17.69 -17.30 6.10
N ARG A 17 -16.86 -16.28 6.39
CA ARG A 17 -16.99 -15.41 7.56
C ARG A 17 -17.09 -13.95 7.11
N TRP A 18 -18.31 -13.49 6.89
CA TRP A 18 -18.61 -12.13 6.40
C TRP A 18 -18.10 -11.02 7.33
N GLU A 19 -18.04 -11.26 8.63
CA GLU A 19 -17.59 -10.27 9.62
C GLU A 19 -16.07 -10.20 9.77
N SER A 20 -15.34 -11.16 9.18
CA SER A 20 -13.89 -11.26 9.33
C SER A 20 -13.20 -10.48 8.21
N PRO A 21 -12.49 -9.36 8.49
CA PRO A 21 -11.74 -8.66 7.46
C PRO A 21 -10.75 -9.60 6.76
N MET A 22 -10.16 -10.54 7.49
CA MET A 22 -9.22 -11.53 6.96
C MET A 22 -9.81 -12.40 5.83
N SER A 23 -11.11 -12.70 5.88
CA SER A 23 -11.79 -13.46 4.82
C SER A 23 -11.98 -12.61 3.55
N TRP A 24 -12.32 -11.32 3.70
CA TRP A 24 -12.43 -10.39 2.59
C TRP A 24 -11.11 -10.28 1.81
N GLY A 25 -9.99 -10.07 2.51
CA GLY A 25 -8.68 -9.99 1.86
C GLY A 25 -8.31 -11.26 1.10
N ALA A 26 -8.60 -12.43 1.66
CA ALA A 26 -8.34 -13.71 1.00
C ALA A 26 -9.16 -13.87 -0.30
N TRP A 27 -10.44 -13.51 -0.29
CA TRP A 27 -11.29 -13.59 -1.48
C TRP A 27 -10.91 -12.57 -2.54
N THR A 28 -10.60 -11.33 -2.14
CA THR A 28 -10.09 -10.31 -3.07
C THR A 28 -8.81 -10.80 -3.74
N LEU A 29 -7.87 -11.36 -2.98
CA LEU A 29 -6.64 -11.95 -3.52
C LEU A 29 -6.90 -13.12 -4.48
N MET A 30 -7.87 -14.00 -4.15
CA MET A 30 -8.24 -15.12 -5.01
C MET A 30 -8.73 -14.65 -6.39
N VAL A 31 -9.42 -13.51 -6.47
CA VAL A 31 -9.97 -12.99 -7.74
C VAL A 31 -8.95 -12.11 -8.47
N ILE A 32 -8.29 -11.19 -7.77
CA ILE A 32 -7.41 -10.21 -8.41
C ILE A 32 -6.15 -10.84 -9.01
N PHE A 33 -5.61 -11.90 -8.39
CA PHE A 33 -4.40 -12.57 -8.87
C PHE A 33 -4.59 -13.25 -10.23
N PRO A 34 -5.57 -14.14 -10.45
CA PRO A 34 -5.80 -14.73 -11.76
C PRO A 34 -6.27 -13.67 -12.77
N LEU A 35 -7.10 -12.70 -12.36
CA LEU A 35 -7.57 -11.64 -13.27
C LEU A 35 -6.43 -10.75 -13.76
N SER A 36 -5.50 -10.35 -12.89
CA SER A 36 -4.34 -9.52 -13.27
C SER A 36 -3.37 -10.29 -14.15
N THR A 37 -3.15 -11.57 -13.86
CA THR A 37 -2.34 -12.47 -14.68
C THR A 37 -2.97 -12.64 -16.07
N ALA A 38 -4.27 -12.88 -16.15
CA ALA A 38 -5.00 -13.00 -17.41
C ALA A 38 -4.96 -11.70 -18.21
N TRP A 39 -5.18 -10.56 -17.56
CA TRP A 39 -5.11 -9.25 -18.20
C TRP A 39 -3.71 -8.96 -18.75
N ALA A 40 -2.65 -9.19 -17.97
CA ALA A 40 -1.27 -9.03 -18.40
C ALA A 40 -0.90 -9.98 -19.55
N ALA A 41 -1.35 -11.24 -19.49
CA ALA A 41 -1.13 -12.23 -20.54
C ALA A 41 -1.69 -11.76 -21.89
N THR A 42 -2.77 -10.98 -21.91
CA THR A 42 -3.31 -10.47 -23.17
C THR A 42 -2.34 -9.59 -23.96
N PHE A 43 -1.37 -8.95 -23.30
CA PHE A 43 -0.37 -8.07 -23.93
C PHE A 43 0.89 -8.82 -24.39
N ILE A 44 0.99 -10.13 -24.16
CA ILE A 44 2.22 -10.88 -24.47
C ILE A 44 2.57 -10.83 -25.96
N ASN A 45 1.56 -10.86 -26.84
CA ASN A 45 1.75 -10.79 -28.30
C ASN A 45 2.19 -9.40 -28.76
N GLU A 46 1.94 -8.35 -27.98
CA GLU A 46 2.44 -6.99 -28.27
C GLU A 46 3.90 -6.82 -27.85
N LEU A 47 4.30 -7.50 -26.77
CA LEU A 47 5.69 -7.54 -26.31
C LEU A 47 6.56 -8.48 -27.16
N TYR A 48 5.99 -9.61 -27.58
CA TYR A 48 6.64 -10.65 -28.37
C TYR A 48 5.74 -11.01 -29.57
N PRO A 49 5.88 -10.34 -30.72
CA PRO A 49 5.01 -10.53 -31.89
C PRO A 49 4.99 -11.95 -32.48
N LYS A 50 5.99 -12.77 -32.17
CA LYS A 50 6.10 -14.18 -32.60
C LYS A 50 5.68 -15.17 -31.51
N TRP A 51 5.10 -14.68 -30.41
CA TRP A 51 4.62 -15.53 -29.35
C TRP A 51 3.41 -16.33 -29.83
N ASP A 52 3.47 -17.64 -29.66
CA ASP A 52 2.37 -18.55 -29.93
C ASP A 52 2.19 -19.45 -28.72
N TRP A 53 0.96 -19.52 -28.21
CA TRP A 53 0.66 -20.39 -27.09
C TRP A 53 0.69 -21.85 -27.55
N LYS A 54 1.33 -22.73 -26.75
CA LYS A 54 1.52 -24.15 -27.10
C LYS A 54 0.23 -24.89 -27.49
N TYR A 55 -0.93 -24.46 -26.97
CA TYR A 55 -2.23 -25.09 -27.21
C TYR A 55 -3.18 -24.10 -27.88
N GLU A 56 -3.88 -24.52 -28.94
CA GLU A 56 -4.85 -23.68 -29.66
C GLU A 56 -5.96 -23.12 -28.76
N ILE A 57 -6.35 -23.87 -27.71
CA ILE A 57 -7.36 -23.40 -26.76
C ILE A 57 -6.90 -22.15 -26.00
N LEU A 58 -5.59 -22.02 -25.74
CA LEU A 58 -5.01 -20.85 -25.08
C LEU A 58 -4.99 -19.65 -26.02
N ASN A 59 -4.70 -19.84 -27.30
CA ASN A 59 -4.81 -18.79 -28.32
C ASN A 59 -6.26 -18.29 -28.45
N LYS A 60 -7.24 -19.20 -28.52
CA LYS A 60 -8.68 -18.84 -28.55
C LYS A 60 -9.11 -18.08 -27.29
N LEU A 61 -8.62 -18.51 -26.12
CA LEU A 61 -8.90 -17.85 -24.85
C LEU A 61 -8.27 -16.45 -24.80
N ASP A 62 -7.02 -16.30 -25.23
CA ASP A 62 -6.31 -15.02 -25.31
C ASP A 62 -7.06 -14.02 -26.21
N ASP A 63 -7.46 -14.43 -27.41
CA ASP A 63 -8.23 -13.59 -28.33
C ASP A 63 -9.62 -13.23 -27.79
N TRP A 64 -10.25 -14.12 -27.04
CA TRP A 64 -11.50 -13.81 -26.34
C TRP A 64 -11.26 -12.79 -25.22
N LEU A 65 -10.24 -12.98 -24.38
CA LEU A 65 -9.87 -12.07 -23.29
C LEU A 65 -9.50 -10.68 -23.79
N LYS A 66 -8.82 -10.56 -24.94
CA LYS A 66 -8.47 -9.27 -25.56
C LYS A 66 -9.69 -8.37 -25.75
N LYS A 67 -10.86 -8.95 -26.11
CA LYS A 67 -12.13 -8.22 -26.28
C LYS A 67 -12.62 -7.56 -24.99
N TYR A 68 -12.22 -8.09 -23.83
CA TYR A 68 -12.65 -7.62 -22.52
C TYR A 68 -11.58 -6.86 -21.74
N ARG A 69 -10.43 -6.49 -22.34
CA ARG A 69 -9.34 -5.78 -21.66
C ARG A 69 -9.78 -4.58 -20.83
N VAL A 70 -10.67 -3.75 -21.36
CA VAL A 70 -11.17 -2.55 -20.66
C VAL A 70 -12.05 -2.94 -19.46
N HIS A 71 -12.93 -3.93 -19.62
CA HIS A 71 -13.79 -4.43 -18.54
C HIS A 71 -12.96 -5.07 -17.42
N MET A 72 -11.95 -5.88 -17.78
CA MET A 72 -10.99 -6.44 -16.85
C MET A 72 -10.19 -5.35 -16.13
N ALA A 73 -9.75 -4.30 -16.83
CA ALA A 73 -9.04 -3.17 -16.23
C ALA A 73 -9.90 -2.46 -15.17
N TRP A 74 -11.17 -2.19 -15.47
CA TRP A 74 -12.10 -1.61 -14.48
C TRP A 74 -12.29 -2.52 -13.27
N GLY A 75 -12.46 -3.82 -13.49
CA GLY A 75 -12.53 -4.81 -12.41
C GLY A 75 -11.26 -4.83 -11.56
N LEU A 76 -10.08 -4.76 -12.19
CA LEU A 76 -8.80 -4.71 -11.52
C LEU A 76 -8.62 -3.43 -10.69
N ILE A 77 -9.01 -2.27 -11.22
CA ILE A 77 -8.96 -1.00 -10.47
C ILE A 77 -9.82 -1.12 -9.20
N PHE A 78 -11.05 -1.60 -9.34
CA PHE A 78 -11.95 -1.79 -8.20
C PHE A 78 -11.37 -2.75 -7.15
N LEU A 79 -10.89 -3.93 -7.58
CA LEU A 79 -10.29 -4.91 -6.69
C LEU A 79 -8.98 -4.41 -6.07
N ALA A 80 -8.17 -3.64 -6.79
CA ALA A 80 -6.92 -3.06 -6.30
C ALA A 80 -7.17 -1.99 -5.23
N VAL A 81 -8.23 -1.19 -5.36
CA VAL A 81 -8.64 -0.24 -4.30
C VAL A 81 -9.01 -1.00 -3.02
N ILE A 82 -9.85 -2.04 -3.15
CA ILE A 82 -10.22 -2.89 -2.00
C ILE A 82 -8.99 -3.52 -1.36
N LEU A 83 -8.12 -4.13 -2.17
CA LEU A 83 -6.92 -4.81 -1.69
C LEU A 83 -5.92 -3.84 -1.04
N GLY A 84 -5.72 -2.66 -1.63
CA GLY A 84 -4.82 -1.63 -1.13
C GLY A 84 -5.28 -1.10 0.24
N MET A 85 -6.58 -0.85 0.40
CA MET A 85 -7.14 -0.42 1.68
C MET A 85 -7.23 -1.55 2.71
N TYR A 86 -7.41 -2.80 2.27
CA TYR A 86 -7.66 -3.95 3.12
C TYR A 86 -6.61 -4.11 4.23
N THR A 87 -5.33 -3.90 3.93
CA THR A 87 -4.28 -4.03 4.95
C THR A 87 -4.48 -3.01 6.08
N GLY A 88 -4.78 -1.75 5.74
CA GLY A 88 -5.07 -0.72 6.72
C GLY A 88 -6.35 -1.00 7.51
N ILE A 89 -7.41 -1.48 6.85
CA ILE A 89 -8.68 -1.83 7.49
C ILE A 89 -8.52 -3.03 8.44
N LEU A 90 -7.76 -4.04 8.02
CA LEU A 90 -7.44 -5.21 8.85
C LEU A 90 -6.74 -4.79 10.13
N LEU A 91 -5.73 -3.90 10.03
CA LEU A 91 -5.06 -3.35 11.19
C LEU A 91 -6.06 -2.55 12.06
N SER A 92 -6.90 -1.70 11.46
CA SER A 92 -7.85 -0.88 12.20
C SER A 92 -8.92 -1.66 12.95
N ALA A 93 -9.24 -2.87 12.50
CA ALA A 93 -10.16 -3.76 13.19
C ALA A 93 -9.64 -4.26 14.55
N PHE A 94 -8.34 -4.15 14.83
CA PHE A 94 -7.76 -4.47 16.14
C PHE A 94 -7.96 -3.32 17.14
N ASN A 95 -9.20 -3.15 17.60
CA ASN A 95 -9.60 -2.08 18.55
C ASN A 95 -8.73 -2.00 19.81
N ALA A 96 -8.11 -3.11 20.22
CA ALA A 96 -7.21 -3.16 21.37
C ALA A 96 -5.86 -2.43 21.15
N ARG A 97 -5.63 -1.85 19.97
CA ARG A 97 -4.37 -1.21 19.56
C ARG A 97 -4.64 0.23 19.13
N PRO A 98 -4.45 1.22 20.02
CA PRO A 98 -4.81 2.62 19.78
C PRO A 98 -4.24 3.20 18.49
N PHE A 99 -2.97 2.90 18.16
CA PHE A 99 -2.37 3.39 16.93
C PHE A 99 -3.01 2.79 15.67
N TRP A 100 -3.45 1.53 15.73
CA TRP A 100 -4.15 0.93 14.60
C TRP A 100 -5.60 1.38 14.50
N ASN A 101 -6.24 1.71 15.62
CA ASN A 101 -7.67 2.03 15.68
C ASN A 101 -8.02 3.41 15.09
N THR A 102 -7.92 3.54 13.76
CA THR A 102 -8.27 4.75 13.02
C THR A 102 -8.65 4.40 11.60
N SER A 103 -9.64 5.13 11.06
CA SER A 103 -10.12 4.95 9.68
C SER A 103 -9.11 5.44 8.63
N ILE A 104 -8.15 6.29 9.03
CA ILE A 104 -7.15 6.89 8.12
C ILE A 104 -6.17 5.84 7.57
N LEU A 105 -5.94 4.73 8.28
CA LEU A 105 -5.00 3.70 7.84
C LEU A 105 -5.41 3.07 6.50
N GLY A 106 -6.70 2.85 6.24
CA GLY A 106 -7.16 2.30 4.96
C GLY A 106 -6.68 3.14 3.76
N PRO A 107 -7.09 4.41 3.68
CA PRO A 107 -6.61 5.34 2.66
C PRO A 107 -5.09 5.51 2.64
N LEU A 108 -4.42 5.56 3.81
CA LEU A 108 -2.96 5.72 3.88
C LEU A 108 -2.23 4.55 3.22
N PHE A 109 -2.65 3.31 3.49
CA PHE A 109 -2.06 2.13 2.86
C PHE A 109 -2.33 2.06 1.36
N LEU A 110 -3.51 2.50 0.91
CA LEU A 110 -3.83 2.59 -0.51
C LEU A 110 -2.92 3.60 -1.23
N THR A 111 -2.83 4.84 -0.71
CA THR A 111 -2.00 5.89 -1.31
C THR A 111 -0.53 5.51 -1.32
N SER A 112 0.01 5.02 -0.19
CA SER A 112 1.41 4.56 -0.11
C SER A 112 1.68 3.35 -1.03
N GLY A 113 0.69 2.45 -1.18
CA GLY A 113 0.73 1.35 -2.16
C GLY A 113 0.79 1.84 -3.61
N LEU A 114 -0.02 2.83 -3.97
CA LEU A 114 0.01 3.44 -5.29
C LEU A 114 1.32 4.20 -5.56
N SER A 115 1.86 4.93 -4.58
CA SER A 115 3.14 5.66 -4.73
C SER A 115 4.29 4.67 -4.91
N THR A 116 4.39 3.65 -4.05
CA THR A 116 5.42 2.60 -4.22
C THR A 116 5.27 1.83 -5.54
N GLY A 117 4.05 1.55 -6.00
CA GLY A 117 3.82 0.96 -7.33
C GLY A 117 4.26 1.88 -8.48
N THR A 118 3.97 3.18 -8.36
CA THR A 118 4.40 4.21 -9.31
C THR A 118 5.94 4.31 -9.37
N ALA A 119 6.61 4.29 -8.23
CA ALA A 119 8.07 4.26 -8.14
C ALA A 119 8.68 3.05 -8.87
N VAL A 120 8.07 1.86 -8.77
CA VAL A 120 8.51 0.68 -9.55
C VAL A 120 8.37 0.94 -11.05
N VAL A 121 7.24 1.49 -11.50
CA VAL A 121 7.02 1.82 -12.93
C VAL A 121 8.07 2.82 -13.42
N LEU A 122 8.39 3.84 -12.62
CA LEU A 122 9.42 4.83 -12.94
C LEU A 122 10.82 4.20 -13.12
N LEU A 123 11.17 3.19 -12.32
CA LEU A 123 12.44 2.48 -12.42
C LEU A 123 12.57 1.64 -13.69
N ILE A 124 11.48 1.00 -14.12
CA ILE A 124 11.49 0.09 -15.28
C ILE A 124 11.12 0.78 -16.60
N SER A 125 10.46 1.94 -16.54
CA SER A 125 10.04 2.67 -17.74
C SER A 125 11.23 3.09 -18.58
N LYS A 126 11.10 2.89 -19.89
CA LYS A 126 12.09 3.33 -20.90
C LYS A 126 11.68 4.61 -21.60
N SER A 127 10.40 5.00 -21.52
CA SER A 127 9.85 6.15 -22.22
C SER A 127 9.92 7.41 -21.37
N HIS A 128 10.44 8.50 -21.94
CA HIS A 128 10.50 9.79 -21.23
C HIS A 128 9.11 10.34 -20.92
N GLU A 129 8.16 10.19 -21.83
CA GLU A 129 6.77 10.63 -21.63
C GLU A 129 6.07 9.84 -20.52
N GLU A 130 6.33 8.54 -20.43
CA GLU A 130 5.81 7.70 -19.37
C GLU A 130 6.39 8.12 -18.02
N LYS A 131 7.73 8.29 -17.92
CA LYS A 131 8.37 8.82 -16.72
C LYS A 131 7.76 10.13 -16.26
N LYS A 132 7.60 11.08 -17.17
CA LYS A 132 7.01 12.39 -16.86
C LYS A 132 5.57 12.30 -16.34
N ARG A 133 4.75 11.40 -16.89
CA ARG A 133 3.37 11.17 -16.41
C ARG A 133 3.35 10.54 -15.03
N PHE A 134 4.16 9.51 -14.81
CA PHE A 134 4.21 8.81 -13.54
C PHE A 134 4.87 9.65 -12.44
N SER A 135 5.86 10.50 -12.73
CA SER A 135 6.40 11.44 -11.74
C SER A 135 5.35 12.45 -11.30
N LYS A 136 4.52 12.98 -12.21
CA LYS A 136 3.40 13.86 -11.81
C LYS A 136 2.38 13.14 -10.94
N LEU A 137 2.12 11.86 -11.22
CA LEU A 137 1.24 11.03 -10.41
C LEU A 137 1.85 10.79 -9.02
N ASP A 138 3.14 10.47 -8.95
CA ASP A 138 3.84 10.24 -7.68
C ASP A 138 3.84 11.49 -6.81
N MET A 139 4.16 12.66 -7.38
CA MET A 139 4.05 13.95 -6.68
C MET A 139 2.66 14.17 -6.06
N ALA A 140 1.59 13.84 -6.81
CA ALA A 140 0.22 13.96 -6.31
C ALA A 140 -0.06 12.95 -5.17
N LEU A 141 0.41 11.70 -5.31
CA LEU A 141 0.27 10.67 -4.29
C LEU A 141 1.05 11.01 -3.01
N ILE A 142 2.28 11.52 -3.12
CA ILE A 142 3.08 12.01 -2.00
C ILE A 142 2.35 13.15 -1.28
N GLY A 143 1.77 14.09 -2.03
CA GLY A 143 0.96 15.17 -1.44
C GLY A 143 -0.24 14.64 -0.64
N ILE A 144 -0.96 13.65 -1.19
CA ILE A 144 -2.06 12.97 -0.50
C ILE A 144 -1.56 12.19 0.72
N GLU A 145 -0.42 11.52 0.64
CA GLU A 145 0.18 10.75 1.74
C GLU A 145 0.57 11.67 2.90
N LEU A 146 1.24 12.81 2.61
CA LEU A 146 1.55 13.83 3.61
C LEU A 146 0.29 14.42 4.25
N PHE A 147 -0.75 14.66 3.45
CA PHE A 147 -2.05 15.09 3.96
C PHE A 147 -2.66 14.07 4.93
N LEU A 148 -2.68 12.78 4.55
CA LEU A 148 -3.21 11.70 5.38
C LEU A 148 -2.39 11.48 6.66
N ILE A 149 -1.06 11.54 6.57
CA ILE A 149 -0.15 11.49 7.73
C ILE A 149 -0.41 12.64 8.70
N THR A 150 -0.58 13.86 8.17
CA THR A 150 -0.88 15.02 9.00
C THR A 150 -2.21 14.85 9.72
N HIS A 151 -3.25 14.40 9.01
CA HIS A 151 -4.57 14.15 9.58
C HIS A 151 -4.58 12.98 10.56
N LEU A 152 -3.72 11.96 10.36
CA LEU A 152 -3.53 10.87 11.30
C LEU A 152 -3.09 11.40 12.67
N PHE A 153 -2.06 12.24 12.71
CA PHE A 153 -1.59 12.82 13.97
C PHE A 153 -2.55 13.84 14.56
N MET A 154 -3.16 14.71 13.74
CA MET A 154 -4.20 15.63 14.22
C MET A 154 -5.37 14.86 14.86
N GLY A 155 -5.81 13.77 14.22
CA GLY A 155 -6.88 12.91 14.73
C GLY A 155 -6.50 12.24 16.05
N PHE A 156 -5.27 11.76 16.19
CA PHE A 156 -4.79 11.19 17.45
C PHE A 156 -4.66 12.22 18.57
N LEU A 157 -4.13 13.40 18.28
CA LEU A 157 -3.95 14.47 19.26
C LEU A 157 -5.28 15.07 19.73
N ALA A 158 -6.33 14.99 18.92
CA ALA A 158 -7.69 15.42 19.27
C ALA A 158 -8.56 14.31 19.89
N SER A 159 -8.01 13.11 20.09
CA SER A 159 -8.73 11.94 20.58
C SER A 159 -8.43 11.67 22.07
N THR A 160 -8.73 10.46 22.54
CA THR A 160 -8.48 10.07 23.93
C THR A 160 -7.00 10.08 24.26
N GLU A 161 -6.69 10.19 25.55
CA GLU A 161 -5.34 10.11 26.10
C GLU A 161 -4.48 8.94 25.58
N VAL A 162 -5.11 7.80 25.26
CA VAL A 162 -4.38 6.63 24.75
C VAL A 162 -3.98 6.81 23.29
N HIS A 163 -4.78 7.54 22.49
CA HIS A 163 -4.41 7.93 21.13
C HIS A 163 -3.37 9.05 21.13
N ILE A 164 -3.46 10.01 22.05
CA ILE A 164 -2.43 11.05 22.24
C ILE A 164 -1.08 10.38 22.53
N HIS A 165 -1.03 9.42 23.45
CA HIS A 165 0.18 8.65 23.71
C HIS A 165 0.68 7.90 22.46
N ALA A 166 -0.23 7.34 21.66
CA ALA A 166 0.14 6.69 20.41
C ALA A 166 0.78 7.66 19.40
N ALA A 167 0.30 8.91 19.31
CA ALA A 167 0.95 9.96 18.52
C ALA A 167 2.33 10.31 19.07
N HIS A 168 2.49 10.41 20.39
CA HIS A 168 3.78 10.73 21.02
C HIS A 168 4.87 9.69 20.75
N MET A 169 4.54 8.45 20.40
CA MET A 169 5.54 7.48 19.94
C MET A 169 6.31 7.97 18.68
N PHE A 170 5.72 8.87 17.90
CA PHE A 170 6.28 9.48 16.69
C PHE A 170 6.61 10.98 16.83
N LEU A 171 6.13 11.64 17.88
CA LEU A 171 6.31 13.08 18.15
C LEU A 171 7.24 13.34 19.35
N GLY A 172 8.24 12.47 19.55
CA GLY A 172 9.18 12.53 20.68
C GLY A 172 9.55 11.16 21.25
N GLY A 173 8.84 10.10 20.86
CA GLY A 173 9.06 8.73 21.29
C GLY A 173 9.98 7.91 20.37
N PRO A 174 9.99 6.57 20.55
CA PRO A 174 10.98 5.66 19.93
C PRO A 174 11.01 5.66 18.40
N TYR A 175 9.87 5.91 17.74
CA TYR A 175 9.77 5.86 16.27
C TYR A 175 10.03 7.22 15.61
N THR A 176 10.18 8.29 16.38
CA THR A 176 10.31 9.68 15.89
C THR A 176 11.43 9.82 14.87
N ALA A 177 12.65 9.41 15.25
CA ALA A 177 13.82 9.58 14.39
C ALA A 177 13.67 8.81 13.07
N VAL A 178 13.21 7.56 13.13
CA VAL A 178 13.04 6.71 11.96
C VAL A 178 11.93 7.24 11.04
N PHE A 179 10.80 7.62 11.62
CA PHE A 179 9.65 8.13 10.87
C PHE A 179 9.96 9.44 10.15
N TRP A 180 10.42 10.47 10.88
CA TRP A 180 10.65 11.78 10.28
C TRP A 180 11.83 11.79 9.32
N THR A 181 12.88 11.02 9.59
CA THR A 181 14.05 10.96 8.71
C THR A 181 13.79 10.11 7.47
N PHE A 182 13.41 8.84 7.64
CA PHE A 182 13.36 7.92 6.50
C PHE A 182 12.04 7.96 5.76
N VAL A 183 10.91 8.16 6.45
CA VAL A 183 9.59 8.21 5.80
C VAL A 183 9.33 9.62 5.30
N VAL A 184 9.31 10.62 6.19
CA VAL A 184 8.88 11.97 5.79
C VAL A 184 9.97 12.70 4.99
N ALA A 185 11.18 12.84 5.53
CA ALA A 185 12.23 13.62 4.86
C ALA A 185 12.76 12.90 3.62
N LEU A 186 13.25 11.66 3.76
CA LEU A 186 13.85 10.92 2.66
C LEU A 186 12.82 10.25 1.75
N GLY A 187 11.73 9.71 2.29
CA GLY A 187 10.74 8.96 1.51
C GLY A 187 9.68 9.79 0.81
N LEU A 188 9.45 11.04 1.25
CA LEU A 188 8.38 11.90 0.72
C LEU A 188 8.91 13.27 0.28
N LEU A 189 9.48 14.07 1.19
CA LEU A 189 9.87 15.45 0.91
C LEU A 189 11.02 15.55 -0.10
N LEU A 190 12.08 14.75 0.07
CA LEU A 190 13.22 14.78 -0.85
C LEU A 190 12.81 14.30 -2.26
N PRO A 191 12.10 13.18 -2.45
CA PRO A 191 11.56 12.79 -3.75
C PRO A 191 10.67 13.87 -4.38
N LEU A 192 9.74 14.43 -3.61
CA LEU A 192 8.88 15.52 -4.08
C LEU A 192 9.69 16.72 -4.56
N THR A 193 10.70 17.15 -3.80
CA THR A 193 11.56 18.27 -4.23
C THR A 193 12.37 17.92 -5.49
N ALA A 194 12.87 16.69 -5.58
CA ALA A 194 13.60 16.22 -6.75
C ALA A 194 12.72 16.21 -8.01
N GLU A 195 11.49 15.71 -7.93
CA GLU A 195 10.55 15.70 -9.05
C GLU A 195 10.09 17.11 -9.46
N VAL A 196 9.88 18.01 -8.49
CA VAL A 196 9.59 19.43 -8.77
C VAL A 196 10.76 20.10 -9.51
N LEU A 197 11.99 19.83 -9.10
CA LEU A 197 13.18 20.37 -9.76
C LEU A 197 13.35 19.78 -11.17
N GLU A 198 13.06 18.50 -11.36
CA GLU A 198 13.07 17.88 -12.69
C GLU A 198 12.06 18.56 -13.63
N LEU A 199 10.84 18.84 -13.16
CA LEU A 199 9.83 19.59 -13.92
C LEU A 199 10.25 21.03 -14.25
N LYS A 200 11.14 21.63 -13.45
CA LYS A 200 11.73 22.96 -13.70
C LYS A 200 12.93 22.93 -14.65
N GLY A 201 13.31 21.76 -15.16
CA GLY A 201 14.37 21.58 -16.16
C GLY A 201 15.73 21.15 -15.58
N TYR A 202 15.82 20.87 -14.28
CA TYR A 202 17.03 20.28 -13.70
C TYR A 202 17.15 18.81 -14.10
N LYS A 203 18.36 18.34 -14.42
CA LYS A 203 18.60 16.94 -14.78
C LYS A 203 18.81 16.11 -13.52
N ILE A 204 17.72 15.53 -13.01
CA ILE A 204 17.77 14.62 -11.86
C ILE A 204 17.49 13.20 -12.36
N PRO A 205 18.28 12.19 -11.96
CA PRO A 205 18.00 10.81 -12.32
C PRO A 205 16.76 10.34 -11.56
N VAL A 206 15.68 10.02 -12.28
CA VAL A 206 14.38 9.52 -11.77
C VAL A 206 14.55 8.30 -10.83
N GLN A 207 15.64 7.54 -10.97
CA GLN A 207 15.91 6.38 -10.13
C GLN A 207 16.15 6.74 -8.65
N ILE A 208 16.75 7.90 -8.37
CA ILE A 208 17.04 8.34 -7.01
C ILE A 208 15.75 8.58 -6.22
N PRO A 209 14.82 9.46 -6.64
CA PRO A 209 13.56 9.65 -5.92
C PRO A 209 12.74 8.36 -5.85
N ALA A 210 12.68 7.56 -6.93
CA ALA A 210 11.95 6.30 -6.92
C ALA A 210 12.47 5.29 -5.88
N ILE A 211 13.79 5.12 -5.75
CA ILE A 211 14.38 4.22 -4.73
C ILE A 211 14.06 4.73 -3.33
N LEU A 212 14.13 6.04 -3.11
CA LEU A 212 13.84 6.64 -1.82
C LEU A 212 12.36 6.47 -1.41
N VAL A 213 11.42 6.64 -2.35
CA VAL A 213 9.99 6.34 -2.12
C VAL A 213 9.78 4.87 -1.75
N LEU A 214 10.46 3.94 -2.43
CA LEU A 214 10.37 2.51 -2.09
C LEU A 214 10.88 2.20 -0.69
N VAL A 215 12.04 2.75 -0.32
CA VAL A 215 12.64 2.57 1.01
C VAL A 215 11.76 3.20 2.08
N GLY A 216 11.30 4.43 1.87
CA GLY A 216 10.40 5.13 2.80
C GLY A 216 9.08 4.39 2.99
N GLY A 217 8.44 3.94 1.92
CA GLY A 217 7.21 3.16 1.96
C GLY A 217 7.40 1.78 2.62
N LEU A 218 8.55 1.13 2.47
CA LEU A 218 8.87 -0.11 3.17
C LEU A 218 9.01 0.12 4.68
N ILE A 219 9.77 1.14 5.07
CA ILE A 219 9.97 1.51 6.48
C ILE A 219 8.64 1.90 7.12
N LEU A 220 7.79 2.66 6.43
CA LEU A 220 6.45 3.02 6.89
C LEU A 220 5.64 1.79 7.27
N ARG A 221 5.64 0.74 6.44
CA ARG A 221 4.91 -0.51 6.72
C ARG A 221 5.42 -1.20 7.99
N PHE A 222 6.75 -1.24 8.20
CA PHE A 222 7.32 -1.84 9.40
C PHE A 222 6.98 -1.05 10.66
N ILE A 223 7.21 0.26 10.68
CA ILE A 223 6.98 1.08 11.86
C ILE A 223 5.49 1.16 12.21
N VAL A 224 4.58 1.15 11.23
CA VAL A 224 3.14 1.15 11.49
C VAL A 224 2.71 -0.13 12.20
N VAL A 225 3.28 -1.28 11.81
CA VAL A 225 3.01 -2.56 12.47
C VAL A 225 3.63 -2.57 13.88
N ASP A 226 4.90 -2.19 14.02
CA ASP A 226 5.60 -2.23 15.29
C ASP A 226 5.01 -1.25 16.33
N ALA A 227 4.70 -0.03 15.89
CA ALA A 227 4.02 0.97 16.73
C ALA A 227 2.65 0.48 17.20
N GLY A 228 1.87 -0.17 16.33
CA GLY A 228 0.61 -0.75 16.75
C GLY A 228 0.77 -1.89 17.74
N GLN A 229 1.78 -2.76 17.58
CA GLN A 229 2.10 -3.81 18.56
C GLN A 229 2.59 -3.25 19.90
N SER A 230 3.24 -2.08 19.89
CA SER A 230 3.70 -1.37 21.07
C SER A 230 2.56 -0.63 21.79
N SER A 231 1.63 -0.03 21.04
CA SER A 231 0.45 0.64 21.60
C SER A 231 -0.55 -0.37 22.16
N ARG A 232 -0.73 -0.42 23.48
CA ARG A 232 -1.57 -1.43 24.15
C ARG A 232 -2.36 -0.75 25.26
N TRP A 233 -3.68 -0.92 25.30
CA TRP A 233 -4.52 -0.30 26.34
C TRP A 233 -4.12 -0.70 27.78
N LEU A 234 -3.56 -1.91 27.95
CA LEU A 234 -3.24 -2.50 29.25
C LEU A 234 -2.09 -1.83 30.01
N TYR A 235 -1.12 -1.20 29.34
CA TYR A 235 0.01 -0.57 30.04
C TYR A 235 -0.46 0.55 30.98
N LYS A 236 -1.51 1.28 30.58
CA LYS A 236 -2.07 2.37 31.39
C LYS A 236 -2.85 1.91 32.61
N PHE A 237 -3.55 0.79 32.52
CA PHE A 237 -4.23 0.19 33.68
C PHE A 237 -3.25 -0.27 34.75
N ILE A 238 -2.10 -0.81 34.35
CA ILE A 238 -1.08 -1.27 35.27
C ILE A 238 -0.36 -0.07 35.90
N GLU A 239 0.07 0.93 35.12
CA GLU A 239 0.67 2.16 35.68
C GLU A 239 -0.27 2.91 36.61
N GLN A 240 -1.56 3.04 36.29
CA GLN A 240 -2.56 3.65 37.19
C GLN A 240 -2.88 2.83 38.43
N MET A 241 -2.52 1.54 38.49
CA MET A 241 -2.64 0.72 39.70
C MET A 241 -1.42 0.84 40.63
N TYR A 242 -0.31 1.38 40.14
CA TYR A 242 0.91 1.60 40.92
C TYR A 242 1.08 3.05 41.43
N TYR A 243 0.09 3.92 41.17
CA TYR A 243 -0.06 5.26 41.75
C TYR A 243 -1.42 5.39 42.43
#